data_AF-A0A150LH97-F1
#
_entry.id   AF-A0A150LH97-F1
#
_cell.length_a   1.000
_cell.length_b   1.000
_cell.length_c   1.000
_cell.angle_alpha   90.00
_cell.angle_beta   90.00
_cell.angle_gamma   90.00
#
_symmetry.space_group_name_H-M   'P 1'
#
loop_
_entity.id
_entity.type
_entity.pdbx_description
1 polymer ?
#
loop_
_entity_poly.entity_id
_entity_poly.type
_entity_poly.pdbx_seq_one_letter_code
_entity_poly.pdbx_strand_id
1 'polypeptide(L)' 'MENIDFLSFKEDWTYIKRMLISVAVQLEDNHDYIRERAIGDLIDIIQEMDKREPKKD' A
#
# COMPACT_ATOMS: atom_id res chain seq x y z
N MET A 1 -14.79 18.71 -15.96
CA MET A 1 -14.15 18.80 -14.64
C MET A 1 -13.59 17.41 -14.34
N GLU A 2 -12.35 17.13 -14.73
CA GLU A 2 -11.69 15.81 -14.55
C GLU A 2 -10.51 15.86 -13.57
N ASN A 3 -10.25 17.01 -12.93
CA ASN A 3 -8.95 17.25 -12.29
C ASN A 3 -8.89 16.87 -10.81
N ILE A 4 -9.98 16.93 -10.04
CA ILE A 4 -9.93 16.73 -8.58
C ILE A 4 -9.91 15.22 -8.24
N ASP A 5 -10.75 14.43 -8.88
CA ASP A 5 -10.83 12.98 -8.65
C ASP A 5 -9.58 12.24 -9.17
N PHE A 6 -8.99 12.72 -10.29
CA PHE A 6 -7.76 12.13 -10.81
C PHE A 6 -6.54 12.42 -9.93
N LEU A 7 -6.43 13.65 -9.38
CA LEU A 7 -5.31 14.02 -8.50
C LEU A 7 -5.37 13.26 -7.18
N SER A 8 -6.54 13.17 -6.55
CA SER A 8 -6.73 12.42 -5.31
C SER A 8 -6.43 10.93 -5.50
N PHE A 9 -6.93 10.31 -6.57
CA PHE A 9 -6.60 8.93 -6.93
C PHE A 9 -5.08 8.72 -7.07
N LYS A 10 -4.39 9.63 -7.77
CA LYS A 10 -2.94 9.54 -7.96
C LYS A 10 -2.16 9.67 -6.64
N GLU A 11 -2.57 10.55 -5.75
CA GLU A 11 -1.96 10.70 -4.42
C GLU A 11 -2.16 9.45 -3.56
N ASP A 12 -3.38 8.90 -3.56
CA ASP A 12 -3.74 7.70 -2.81
C ASP A 12 -2.90 6.48 -3.21
N TRP A 13 -2.72 6.25 -4.51
CA TRP A 13 -1.87 5.16 -5.00
C TRP A 13 -0.37 5.43 -4.83
N THR A 14 0.05 6.70 -4.77
CA THR A 14 1.44 7.05 -4.46
C THR A 14 1.77 6.69 -3.02
N TYR A 15 0.83 6.94 -2.10
CA TYR A 15 0.97 6.55 -0.70
C TYR A 15 1.07 5.03 -0.53
N ILE A 16 0.16 4.26 -1.14
CA ILE A 16 0.21 2.79 -1.14
C ILE A 16 1.55 2.25 -1.64
N LYS A 17 2.06 2.77 -2.76
CA LYS A 17 3.35 2.33 -3.32
C LYS A 17 4.51 2.57 -2.36
N ARG A 18 4.52 3.69 -1.64
CA ARG A 18 5.56 3.97 -0.62
C ARG A 18 5.50 2.99 0.54
N MET A 19 4.30 2.63 0.99
CA MET A 19 4.14 1.63 2.04
C MET A 19 4.66 0.25 1.60
N LEU A 20 4.32 -0.19 0.37
CA LEU A 20 4.81 -1.45 -0.19
C LEU A 20 6.35 -1.52 -0.26
N ILE A 21 7.00 -0.43 -0.68
CA ILE A 21 8.47 -0.36 -0.71
C ILE A 21 9.05 -0.48 0.71
N SER A 22 8.46 0.20 1.69
CA SER A 22 8.90 0.11 3.09
C SER A 22 8.78 -1.31 3.63
N VAL A 23 7.67 -1.99 3.36
CA VAL A 23 7.46 -3.39 3.77
C VAL A 23 8.44 -4.33 3.08
N ALA A 24 8.73 -4.13 1.80
CA ALA A 24 9.72 -4.94 1.08
C ALA A 24 11.11 -4.88 1.74
N VAL A 25 11.55 -3.69 2.16
CA VAL A 25 12.82 -3.53 2.89
C VAL A 25 12.80 -4.27 4.22
N GLN A 26 11.68 -4.23 4.95
CA GLN A 26 11.57 -4.92 6.24
C GLN A 26 11.51 -6.45 6.09
N LEU A 27 10.95 -6.97 5.00
CA LEU A 27 10.93 -8.40 4.71
C LEU A 27 12.33 -8.97 4.44
N GLU A 28 13.27 -8.14 3.98
CA GLU A 28 14.68 -8.52 3.80
C GLU A 28 15.50 -8.49 5.10
N ASP A 29 14.91 -8.08 6.23
CA ASP A 29 15.62 -8.00 7.51
C ASP A 29 15.94 -9.40 8.07
N ASN A 30 17.11 -9.51 8.72
CA ASN A 30 17.56 -10.76 9.32
C ASN A 30 16.83 -11.13 10.63
N HIS A 31 16.16 -10.17 11.28
CA HIS A 31 15.42 -10.42 12.50
C HIS A 31 14.00 -10.91 12.20
N ASP A 32 13.68 -12.11 12.68
CA ASP A 32 12.38 -12.76 12.46
C ASP A 32 11.20 -11.87 12.88
N TYR A 33 11.31 -11.16 14.00
CA TYR A 33 10.26 -10.27 14.50
C TYR A 33 9.96 -9.08 13.55
N ILE A 34 10.97 -8.60 12.82
CA ILE A 34 10.78 -7.51 11.84
C ILE A 34 10.04 -8.06 10.63
N ARG A 35 10.41 -9.25 10.15
CA ARG A 35 9.71 -9.90 9.03
C ARG A 35 8.27 -10.24 9.36
N GLU A 36 7.99 -10.76 10.54
CA GLU A 36 6.61 -11.06 10.97
C GLU A 36 5.75 -9.80 11.01
N ARG A 37 6.28 -8.69 11.53
CA ARG A 37 5.58 -7.39 11.49
C ARG A 37 5.33 -6.94 10.05
N ALA A 38 6.34 -7.04 9.18
CA ALA A 38 6.24 -6.65 7.79
C ALA A 38 5.16 -7.45 7.02
N ILE A 39 4.99 -8.74 7.34
CA ILE A 39 3.89 -9.55 6.80
C ILE A 39 2.52 -9.01 7.24
N GLY A 40 2.38 -8.62 8.52
CA GLY A 40 1.17 -7.98 9.01
C GLY A 40 0.86 -6.67 8.28
N ASP A 41 1.86 -5.79 8.17
CA ASP A 41 1.75 -4.52 7.46
C ASP A 41 1.39 -4.74 5.97
N LEU A 42 1.92 -5.79 5.33
CA LEU A 42 1.57 -6.14 3.95
C LEU A 42 0.08 -6.47 3.79
N ILE A 43 -0.49 -7.24 4.73
CA ILE A 43 -1.91 -7.60 4.70
C ILE A 43 -2.78 -6.35 4.81
N ASP A 44 -2.44 -5.44 5.72
CA ASP A 44 -3.18 -4.19 5.92
C ASP A 44 -3.13 -3.30 4.68
N ILE A 45 -1.97 -3.23 4.00
CA ILE A 45 -1.83 -2.50 2.74
C ILE A 45 -2.70 -3.10 1.64
N ILE A 46 -2.73 -4.43 1.50
CA ILE A 46 -3.56 -5.10 0.50
C ILE A 46 -5.05 -4.81 0.76
N GLN A 47 -5.50 -4.88 2.01
CA GLN A 47 -6.88 -4.54 2.35
C GLN A 47 -7.22 -3.07 2.02
N GLU A 48 -6.26 -2.16 2.19
CA GLU A 48 -6.43 -0.77 1.82
C GLU A 48 -6.45 -0.56 0.30
N MET A 49 -5.68 -1.35 -0.45
CA MET A 49 -5.75 -1.39 -1.92
C MET A 49 -7.13 -1.85 -2.39
N ASP A 50 -7.68 -2.92 -1.81
CA ASP A 50 -8.99 -3.46 -2.18
C ASP A 50 -10.12 -2.44 -1.96
N LYS A 51 -10.06 -1.64 -0.88
CA LYS A 51 -11.04 -0.57 -0.63
C LYS A 51 -10.99 0.55 -1.68
N ARG A 52 -9.81 0.80 -2.24
CA ARG A 52 -9.53 1.92 -3.16
C ARG A 52 -9.53 1.49 -4.63
N GLU A 53 -9.70 0.19 -4.90
CA GLU A 53 -9.77 -0.32 -6.25
C GLU A 53 -10.98 0.31 -6.97
N PRO A 54 -10.78 0.95 -8.14
CA PRO A 54 -11.89 1.49 -8.91
C PRO A 54 -12.82 0.34 -9.32
N LYS A 55 -14.06 0.38 -8.84
CA LYS A 55 -15.09 -0.55 -9.28
C LYS A 55 -15.44 -0.22 -10.73
N LYS A 56 -15.41 -1.23 -11.59
CA LYS A 56 -15.95 -1.12 -12.95
C LYS A 56 -17.47 -0.99 -12.83
N ASP A 57 -17.97 0.24 -12.91
CA ASP A 57 -19.33 0.51 -13.38
C ASP A 57 -19.29 0.76 -14.90
#